data_AF-X0SUW7-F1
#
_entry.id   AF-X0SUW7-F1
#
_cell.length_a   1.000
_cell.length_b   1.000
_cell.length_c   1.000
_cell.angle_alpha   90.00
_cell.angle_beta   90.00
_cell.angle_gamma   90.00
#
_symmetry.space_group_name_H-M   'P 1'
#
loop_
_entity.id
_entity.type
_entity.pdbx_description
1 polymer ?
#
loop_
_entity_poly.entity_id
_entity_poly.type
_entity_poly.pdbx_seq_one_letter_code
_entity_poly.pdbx_strand_id
1 'polypeptide(L)'
;ALAKEIQHAKEWVFENTQPMPGVLVRAHCHYYAEARGTTALGEWIAINVPGLQGLGSRYGARKCTGVVHFGMVLLTIEEGRVRECRPLIARPQSLTTVS
;
A
#
# COMPACT_ATOMS: atom_id res chain seq x y z
N ALA A 1 -0.34 6.27 -9.00
CA ALA A 1 0.91 6.26 -8.20
C ALA A 1 1.66 4.93 -8.36
N LEU A 2 1.12 3.80 -7.90
CA LEU A 2 1.82 2.50 -7.91
C LEU A 2 2.28 2.01 -9.29
N ALA A 3 1.47 2.20 -10.34
CA ALA A 3 1.86 1.84 -11.71
C ALA A 3 3.11 2.58 -12.19
N LYS A 4 3.30 3.84 -11.76
CA LYS A 4 4.50 4.63 -12.07
C LYS A 4 5.74 4.05 -11.38
N GLU A 5 5.61 3.63 -10.12
CA GLU A 5 6.73 3.00 -9.38
C GLU A 5 7.15 1.68 -10.02
N ILE A 6 6.18 0.88 -10.50
CA ILE A 6 6.47 -0.34 -11.27
C ILE A 6 7.15 -0.01 -12.61
N GLN A 7 6.76 1.08 -13.27
CA GLN A 7 7.41 1.52 -14.49
C GLN A 7 8.88 1.90 -14.25
N HIS A 8 9.17 2.67 -13.20
CA HIS A 8 10.55 2.97 -12.81
C HIS A 8 11.34 1.70 -12.44
N ALA A 9 10.72 0.74 -11.76
CA ALA A 9 11.37 -0.53 -11.44
C ALA A 9 11.78 -1.30 -12.71
N LYS A 10 10.94 -1.28 -13.76
CA LYS A 10 11.29 -1.86 -15.07
C LYS A 10 12.46 -1.15 -15.73
N GLU A 11 12.50 0.18 -15.63
CA GLU A 11 13.62 0.99 -16.14
C GLU A 11 14.93 0.63 -15.43
N TRP A 12 14.91 0.49 -14.10
CA TRP A 12 16.10 0.06 -13.35
C TRP A 12 16.56 -1.35 -13.68
N VAL A 13 15.63 -2.27 -13.99
CA VAL A 13 15.97 -3.60 -14.49
C VAL A 13 16.64 -3.50 -15.86
N PHE A 14 16.06 -2.70 -16.76
CA PHE A 14 16.62 -2.48 -18.09
C PHE A 14 18.02 -1.87 -18.05
N GLU A 15 18.26 -0.97 -17.10
CA GLU A 15 19.57 -0.37 -16.82
C GLU A 15 20.51 -1.28 -16.00
N ASN A 16 20.13 -2.53 -15.71
CA ASN A 16 20.89 -3.47 -14.86
C ASN A 16 21.28 -2.90 -13.48
N THR A 17 20.49 -1.97 -12.96
CA THR A 17 20.79 -1.26 -11.70
C THR A 17 20.15 -1.94 -10.50
N GLN A 18 18.93 -2.47 -10.64
CA GLN A 18 18.19 -3.20 -9.60
C GLN A 18 17.33 -4.31 -10.22
N PRO A 19 17.10 -5.43 -9.51
CA PRO A 19 16.19 -6.48 -9.99
C PRO A 19 14.72 -6.06 -9.89
N MET A 20 13.84 -6.77 -10.61
CA MET A 20 12.40 -6.54 -10.53
C MET A 20 11.88 -6.93 -9.14
N PRO A 21 11.15 -6.04 -8.43
CA PRO A 21 10.63 -6.37 -7.12
C PRO A 21 9.44 -7.33 -7.22
N GLY A 22 9.45 -8.41 -6.43
CA GLY A 22 8.26 -9.23 -6.20
C GLY A 22 7.22 -8.52 -5.31
N VAL A 23 7.67 -7.64 -4.41
CA VAL A 23 6.83 -6.78 -3.57
C VAL A 23 7.37 -5.35 -3.59
N LEU A 24 6.53 -4.39 -3.95
CA LEU A 24 6.82 -2.96 -3.89
C LEU A 24 5.94 -2.32 -2.81
N VAL A 25 6.57 -1.68 -1.82
CA VAL A 25 5.87 -1.03 -0.70
C VAL A 25 6.06 0.48 -0.78
N ARG A 26 4.95 1.20 -0.80
CA ARG A 26 4.88 2.67 -0.66
C ARG A 26 4.15 3.02 0.62
N ALA A 27 4.50 4.17 1.17
CA ALA A 27 3.86 4.74 2.35
C ALA A 27 3.63 6.24 2.11
N HIS A 28 3.43 7.01 3.19
CA HIS A 28 3.30 8.47 3.22
C HIS A 28 1.96 9.04 2.75
N CYS A 29 1.26 8.43 1.79
CA CYS A 29 -0.03 8.97 1.34
C CYS A 29 -1.22 8.55 2.21
N HIS A 30 -1.02 7.61 3.15
CA HIS A 30 -1.98 7.20 4.19
C HIS A 30 -3.32 6.62 3.67
N TYR A 31 -3.38 6.18 2.41
CA TYR A 31 -4.50 5.39 1.89
C TYR A 31 -3.96 4.06 1.37
N TYR A 32 -4.60 2.97 1.78
CA TYR A 32 -4.35 1.68 1.14
C TYR A 32 -4.73 1.69 -0.34
N ALA A 33 -3.82 1.19 -1.18
CA ALA A 33 -4.06 0.88 -2.58
C ALA A 33 -3.21 -0.34 -2.95
N GLU A 34 -3.68 -1.13 -3.91
CA GLU A 34 -2.98 -2.32 -4.38
C GLU A 34 -3.00 -2.37 -5.91
N ALA A 35 -1.90 -2.82 -6.49
CA ALA A 35 -1.81 -3.21 -7.89
C ALA A 35 -1.01 -4.51 -7.99
N ARG A 36 -1.37 -5.37 -8.95
CA ARG A 36 -0.66 -6.63 -9.23
C ARG A 36 -0.44 -6.76 -10.72
N GLY A 37 0.54 -7.57 -11.09
CA GLY A 37 0.72 -7.97 -12.47
C GLY A 37 1.77 -9.04 -12.64
N THR A 38 1.83 -9.55 -13.87
CA THR A 38 2.80 -10.54 -14.31
C THR A 38 3.53 -9.98 -15.51
N THR A 39 4.84 -10.22 -15.56
CA THR A 39 5.72 -9.82 -16.67
C THR A 39 6.63 -10.98 -17.03
N ALA A 40 7.43 -10.84 -18.10
CA ALA A 40 8.52 -11.77 -18.39
C ALA A 40 9.55 -11.88 -17.24
N LEU A 41 9.60 -10.89 -16.34
CA LEU A 41 10.48 -10.85 -15.18
C LEU A 41 9.85 -11.48 -13.92
N GLY A 42 8.61 -11.97 -14.00
CA GLY A 42 7.90 -12.60 -12.88
C GLY A 42 6.64 -11.83 -12.43
N GLU A 43 6.04 -12.36 -11.37
CA GLU A 43 4.85 -11.82 -10.69
C GLU A 43 5.26 -10.73 -9.69
N TRP A 44 4.46 -9.68 -9.59
CA TRP A 44 4.69 -8.60 -8.64
C TRP A 44 3.39 -8.11 -8.00
N ILE A 45 3.53 -7.58 -6.78
CA ILE A 45 2.51 -6.79 -6.10
C ILE A 45 3.10 -5.44 -5.70
N ALA A 46 2.34 -4.37 -5.90
CA ALA A 46 2.64 -3.03 -5.40
C ALA A 46 1.54 -2.61 -4.43
N ILE A 47 1.93 -2.17 -3.23
CA ILE A 47 1.00 -1.70 -2.21
C ILE A 47 1.36 -0.28 -1.75
N ASN A 48 0.34 0.53 -1.51
CA ASN A 48 0.47 1.70 -0.64
C ASN A 48 -0.10 1.32 0.72
N VAL A 49 0.64 1.51 1.80
CA VAL A 49 0.20 1.11 3.14
C VAL A 49 -0.67 2.18 3.81
N PRO A 50 -1.65 1.78 4.63
CA PRO A 50 -2.41 2.69 5.49
C PRO A 50 -1.47 3.41 6.47
N GLY A 51 -1.96 4.52 7.01
CA GLY A 51 -1.27 5.22 8.09
C GLY A 51 -1.46 4.54 9.44
N LEU A 52 -0.50 4.72 10.34
CA LEU A 52 -0.64 4.40 11.76
C LEU A 52 -1.05 5.63 12.60
N GLN A 53 -1.37 6.74 11.94
CA GLN A 53 -1.77 7.99 12.57
C GLN A 53 -3.25 8.26 12.26
N GLY A 54 -4.08 8.19 13.29
CA GLY A 54 -5.52 8.42 13.19
C GLY A 54 -5.92 9.89 13.27
N LEU A 55 -7.24 10.12 13.16
CA LEU A 55 -7.90 11.39 13.41
C LEU A 55 -7.57 11.86 14.84
N GLY A 56 -7.16 13.11 15.01
CA GLY A 56 -6.75 13.67 16.31
C GLY A 56 -5.24 13.67 16.60
N SER A 57 -4.43 12.99 15.77
CA SER A 57 -2.97 13.23 15.78
C SER A 57 -2.64 14.61 15.20
N ARG A 58 -1.46 15.19 15.53
CA ARG A 58 -1.00 16.49 14.98
C ARG A 58 -1.05 16.53 13.43
N TYR A 59 -0.88 15.38 12.79
CA TYR A 59 -0.97 15.21 11.33
C TYR A 59 -2.41 14.92 10.86
N GLY A 60 -3.19 14.15 11.61
CA GLY A 60 -4.60 13.85 11.33
C GLY A 60 -5.58 15.00 11.60
N ALA A 61 -5.14 16.09 12.23
CA ALA A 61 -5.94 17.30 12.44
C ALA A 61 -6.04 18.20 11.17
N ARG A 62 -5.28 17.90 10.12
CA ARG A 62 -5.30 18.64 8.86
C ARG A 62 -6.38 18.10 7.93
N LYS A 63 -7.05 18.98 7.18
CA LYS A 63 -8.01 18.58 6.15
C LYS A 63 -7.26 17.95 4.97
N CYS A 64 -7.27 16.61 4.91
CA CYS A 64 -6.70 15.87 3.79
C CYS A 64 -7.59 15.98 2.55
N THR A 65 -7.01 15.85 1.36
CA THR A 65 -7.74 15.78 0.08
C THR A 65 -8.50 14.46 -0.11
N GLY A 66 -8.39 13.52 0.83
CA GLY A 66 -9.07 12.23 0.81
C GLY A 66 -9.16 11.60 2.21
N VAL A 67 -9.82 10.45 2.28
CA VAL A 67 -9.98 9.68 3.52
C VAL A 67 -8.69 8.92 3.81
N VAL A 68 -8.15 9.09 5.02
CA VAL A 68 -7.00 8.34 5.51
C VAL A 68 -7.46 6.96 5.97
N HIS A 69 -6.79 5.91 5.50
CA HIS A 69 -6.94 4.56 6.03
C HIS A 69 -6.02 4.39 7.23
N PHE A 70 -6.58 4.09 8.39
CA PHE A 70 -5.82 3.73 9.60
C PHE A 70 -5.77 2.21 9.73
N GLY A 71 -4.57 1.63 9.85
CA GLY A 71 -4.44 0.19 9.99
C GLY A 71 -3.10 -0.37 9.55
N MET A 72 -3.10 -1.64 9.18
CA MET A 72 -1.91 -2.37 8.72
C MET A 72 -2.24 -3.24 7.50
N VAL A 73 -1.22 -3.78 6.83
CA VAL A 73 -1.37 -4.75 5.73
C VAL A 73 -0.64 -6.01 6.15
N LEU A 74 -1.33 -7.15 6.10
CA LEU A 74 -0.75 -8.46 6.31
C LEU A 74 -0.38 -9.06 4.96
N LEU A 75 0.90 -9.39 4.79
CA LEU A 75 1.42 -10.12 3.62
C LEU A 75 1.76 -11.54 4.03
N THR A 76 1.20 -12.52 3.33
CA THR A 76 1.58 -13.93 3.47
C THR A 76 2.50 -14.29 2.32
N ILE A 77 3.73 -14.70 2.65
CA ILE A 77 4.78 -15.03 1.68
C ILE A 77 5.12 -16.51 1.78
N GLU A 78 5.01 -17.23 0.67
CA GLU A 78 5.40 -18.63 0.54
C GLU A 78 6.34 -18.78 -0.66
N GLU A 79 7.46 -19.48 -0.49
CA GLU A 79 8.42 -19.74 -1.58
C GLU A 79 8.87 -18.46 -2.30
N GLY A 80 9.01 -17.36 -1.56
CA GLY A 80 9.39 -16.05 -2.10
C GLY A 80 8.28 -15.31 -2.86
N ARG A 81 7.04 -15.81 -2.85
CA ARG A 81 5.89 -15.21 -3.54
C ARG A 81 4.81 -14.77 -2.57
N VAL A 82 4.14 -13.67 -2.91
CA VAL A 82 2.98 -13.19 -2.13
C VAL A 82 1.76 -14.02 -2.46
N ARG A 83 1.28 -14.80 -1.49
CA ARG A 83 0.05 -15.58 -1.58
C ARG A 83 -1.17 -14.76 -1.22
N GLU A 84 -1.04 -13.94 -0.17
CA GLU A 84 -2.12 -13.11 0.34
C GLU A 84 -1.61 -11.71 0.62
N CYS A 85 -2.41 -10.71 0.27
CA CYS A 85 -2.26 -9.35 0.76
C CYS A 85 -3.60 -8.93 1.34
N ARG A 86 -3.64 -8.74 2.65
CA ARG A 86 -4.87 -8.47 3.38
C ARG A 86 -4.77 -7.14 4.12
N PRO A 87 -5.53 -6.11 3.71
CA PRO A 87 -5.60 -4.85 4.44
C PRO A 87 -6.44 -5.04 5.72
N LEU A 88 -5.84 -4.70 6.86
CA LEU A 88 -6.48 -4.64 8.18
C LEU A 88 -6.73 -3.16 8.52
N ILE A 89 -7.76 -2.58 7.89
CA ILE A 89 -8.11 -1.16 8.02
C ILE A 89 -9.24 -0.99 9.02
N ALA A 90 -9.03 -0.12 10.02
CA ALA A 90 -10.07 0.27 10.97
C ALA A 90 -11.18 1.03 10.25
N ARG A 91 -12.43 0.62 10.50
CA ARG A 91 -13.62 1.36 10.05
C ARG A 91 -14.13 2.20 11.21
N PRO A 92 -14.49 3.47 11.00
CA PRO A 92 -15.16 4.25 12.03
C PRO A 92 -16.46 3.53 12.42
N GLN A 93 -16.66 3.27 13.70
CA GLN A 93 -17.96 2.85 14.21
C GLN A 93 -18.93 4.01 13.97
N SER A 94 -20.11 3.71 13.41
CA SER A 94 -21.19 4.69 13.37
C SER A 94 -21.44 5.17 14.79
N LEU A 95 -21.28 6.47 15.04
CA LEU A 95 -21.72 7.09 16.27
C LEU A 95 -23.24 6.91 16.33
N THR A 96 -23.71 5.88 17.01
CA THR A 96 -25.11 5.80 17.43
C THR A 96 -25.31 6.98 18.37
N THR A 97 -25.98 8.01 17.87
CA THR A 97 -26.39 9.16 18.65
C THR A 97 -27.32 8.63 19.74
N VAL A 98 -26.82 8.56 20.97
CA VAL A 98 -27.71 8.37 22.13
C VAL A 98 -28.40 9.72 22.31
N SER A 99 -29.65 9.77 21.87
CA SER A 99 -30.58 10.89 22.05
C SER A 99 -30.91 11.10 23.52
#